data_AF-A0A919YCP5-F1
#
_entry.id   AF-A0A919YCP5-F1
#
_cell.length_a   1.000
_cell.length_b   1.000
_cell.length_c   1.000
_cell.angle_alpha   90.00
_cell.angle_beta   90.00
_cell.angle_gamma   90.00
#
_symmetry.space_group_name_H-M   'P 1'
#
loop_
_entity.id
_entity.type
_entity.pdbx_description
1 polymer ?
#
loop_
_entity_poly.entity_id
_entity_poly.type
_entity_poly.pdbx_seq_one_letter_code
_entity_poly.pdbx_strand_id
1 'polypeptide(L)' 'MIGEKPLMRSMMGERIWKLMREDRDLFQQETRAYFARAYPGWTVVKVKYPIVFLRDDRGR' A
#
# COMPACT_ATOMS: atom_id res chain seq x y z
N MET A 1 8.52 -23.48 10.29
CA MET A 1 8.46 -22.01 10.39
C MET A 1 7.38 -21.53 9.43
N ILE A 2 6.20 -21.20 9.94
CA ILE A 2 5.02 -20.95 9.10
C ILE A 2 5.03 -19.49 8.63
N GLY A 3 5.43 -19.27 7.39
CA GLY A 3 4.57 -18.61 6.40
C GLY A 3 4.41 -17.08 6.42
N GLU A 4 5.27 -16.30 7.07
CA GLU A 4 5.25 -14.85 6.87
C GLU A 4 5.92 -14.51 5.53
N LYS A 5 5.15 -14.54 4.44
CA LYS A 5 5.60 -13.97 3.16
C LYS A 5 6.17 -12.58 3.43
N PRO A 6 7.40 -12.27 3.01
CA PRO A 6 8.01 -10.98 3.31
C PRO A 6 7.14 -9.85 2.74
N LEU A 7 6.68 -8.96 3.62
CA LEU A 7 5.94 -7.78 3.20
C LEU A 7 6.93 -6.78 2.59
N MET A 8 6.70 -6.40 1.34
CA MET A 8 7.46 -5.32 0.72
C MET A 8 7.08 -4.01 1.39
N ARG A 9 8.10 -3.21 1.72
CA ARG A 9 7.94 -1.86 2.25
C ARG A 9 8.11 -0.89 1.09
N SER A 10 7.13 -0.02 0.91
CA SER A 10 7.17 1.03 -0.09
C SER A 10 6.68 2.34 0.49
N MET A 11 6.77 3.40 -0.31
CA MET A 11 6.31 4.74 0.01
C MET A 11 5.44 5.26 -1.13
N MET A 12 4.69 6.31 -0.83
CA MET A 12 3.89 7.04 -1.81
C MET A 12 4.13 8.54 -1.66
N GLY A 13 3.78 9.29 -2.69
CA GLY A 13 4.02 10.73 -2.74
C GLY A 13 3.27 11.49 -1.65
N GLU A 14 3.83 12.65 -1.26
CA GLU A 14 3.27 13.51 -0.21
C GLU A 14 1.82 13.92 -0.50
N ARG A 15 1.44 14.10 -1.77
CA ARG A 15 0.07 14.40 -2.19
C ARG A 15 -0.93 13.36 -1.66
N ILE A 16 -0.61 12.08 -1.72
CA ILE A 16 -1.49 11.02 -1.20
C ILE A 16 -1.47 11.06 0.33
N TRP A 17 -0.31 11.30 0.95
CA TRP A 17 -0.24 11.44 2.41
C TRP A 17 -1.06 12.61 2.98
N LYS A 18 -1.23 13.71 2.24
CA LYS A 18 -2.11 14.82 2.67
C LYS A 18 -3.55 14.36 2.86
N LEU A 19 -4.05 13.49 1.98
CA LEU A 19 -5.39 12.91 2.07
C LEU A 19 -5.58 12.13 3.37
N MET A 20 -4.54 11.53 3.95
CA MET A 20 -4.65 10.80 5.21
C MET A 20 -5.27 11.65 6.34
N ARG A 21 -5.06 12.97 6.32
CA ARG A 21 -5.58 13.93 7.31
C ARG A 21 -6.87 14.61 6.86
N GLU A 22 -7.05 14.80 5.55
CA GLU A 22 -8.17 15.54 4.97
C GLU A 22 -9.37 14.64 4.66
N ASP A 23 -9.11 13.50 4.01
CA ASP A 23 -10.12 12.56 3.56
C ASP A 23 -9.57 11.12 3.55
N ARG A 24 -9.95 10.36 4.58
CA ARG A 24 -9.49 8.99 4.78
C ARG A 24 -10.02 8.02 3.73
N ASP A 25 -11.17 8.29 3.12
CA ASP A 25 -11.75 7.42 2.10
C ASP A 25 -11.06 7.64 0.76
N LEU A 26 -10.85 8.90 0.40
CA LEU A 26 -10.07 9.27 -0.78
C LEU A 26 -8.61 8.79 -0.64
N PHE A 27 -8.03 8.88 0.56
CA PHE A 27 -6.71 8.32 0.85
C PHE A 27 -6.60 6.82 0.53
N GLN A 28 -7.59 6.03 0.97
CA GLN A 28 -7.61 4.60 0.72
C GLN A 28 -7.77 4.29 -0.78
N GLN A 29 -8.64 5.03 -1.47
CA GLN A 29 -8.85 4.88 -2.91
C GLN A 29 -7.59 5.21 -3.71
N GLU A 30 -6.97 6.36 -3.45
CA GLU A 30 -5.76 6.81 -4.13
C GLU A 30 -4.57 5.92 -3.83
N THR A 31 -4.41 5.46 -2.59
CA THR A 31 -3.35 4.52 -2.21
C THR A 31 -3.50 3.20 -2.99
N ARG A 32 -4.70 2.62 -3.05
CA ARG A 32 -4.96 1.40 -3.82
C ARG A 32 -4.69 1.61 -5.31
N ALA A 33 -5.18 2.71 -5.89
CA ALA A 33 -4.97 3.03 -7.30
C ALA A 33 -3.48 3.26 -7.63
N TYR A 34 -2.73 3.93 -6.75
CA TYR A 34 -1.30 4.16 -6.88
C TYR A 34 -0.52 2.83 -6.93
N PHE A 35 -0.74 1.95 -5.96
CA PHE A 35 -0.05 0.66 -5.90
C PHE A 35 -0.54 -0.34 -6.95
N ALA A 36 -1.81 -0.31 -7.34
CA ALA A 36 -2.31 -1.15 -8.43
C ALA A 36 -1.63 -0.84 -9.77
N ARG A 37 -1.30 0.43 -10.03
CA ARG A 37 -0.56 0.86 -11.23
C ARG A 37 0.92 0.52 -11.16
N ALA A 38 1.57 0.82 -10.02
CA ALA A 38 3.01 0.65 -9.87
C ALA A 38 3.43 -0.80 -9.59
N TYR A 39 2.57 -1.59 -8.95
CA TYR A 39 2.84 -2.96 -8.50
C TYR A 39 1.67 -3.90 -8.85
N PRO A 40 1.47 -4.26 -10.13
CA PRO A 40 0.45 -5.22 -10.53
C PRO A 40 0.62 -6.56 -9.78
N GLY A 41 -0.47 -7.08 -9.22
CA GLY A 41 -0.48 -8.33 -8.44
C GLY A 41 0.02 -8.21 -7.00
N TRP A 42 0.29 -7.00 -6.52
CA TRP A 42 0.57 -6.74 -5.11
C TRP A 42 -0.65 -6.13 -4.42
N THR A 43 -0.85 -6.49 -3.15
CA THR A 43 -1.96 -6.00 -2.33
C THR A 43 -1.45 -5.16 -1.16
N VAL A 44 -2.02 -3.97 -0.98
CA VAL A 44 -1.79 -3.16 0.23
C VAL A 44 -2.46 -3.83 1.42
N VAL A 45 -1.65 -4.26 2.40
CA VAL A 45 -2.17 -4.94 3.61
C VAL A 45 -2.10 -4.06 4.85
N LYS A 46 -1.18 -3.11 4.90
CA LYS A 46 -1.02 -2.21 6.04
C LYS A 46 -0.38 -0.90 5.61
N VAL A 47 -0.83 0.20 6.22
CA VAL A 47 -0.25 1.53 6.02
C VAL A 47 0.13 2.09 7.38
N LYS A 48 1.39 2.48 7.55
CA LYS A 48 1.92 3.11 8.77
C LYS A 48 2.91 4.20 8.35
N TYR A 49 2.51 5.46 8.44
CA TYR A 49 3.34 6.59 8.01
C TYR A 49 4.81 6.47 8.49
N PRO A 50 5.82 6.62 7.59
CA PRO A 50 5.71 6.87 6.14
C PRO A 50 5.69 5.60 5.26
N ILE A 51 5.57 4.41 5.85
CA ILE A 51 5.71 3.11 5.18
C ILE A 51 4.36 2.48 4.82
N VAL A 52 4.27 1.97 3.59
CA VAL A 52 3.19 1.12 3.11
C VAL A 52 3.71 -0.32 2.98
N PHE A 53 2.96 -1.27 3.50
CA PHE A 53 3.28 -2.69 3.44
C PHE A 53 2.42 -3.36 2.35
N LEU A 54 3.11 -3.98 1.41
CA LEU A 54 2.53 -4.70 0.29
C LEU A 54 2.79 -6.20 0.46
N ARG A 55 1.80 -7.02 0.16
CA ARG A 55 1.94 -8.46 0.03
C ARG A 55 1.98 -8.85 -1.43
N ASP A 56 2.91 -9.72 -1.79
CA ASP A 56 2.96 -10.32 -3.12
C ASP A 56 1.90 -11.43 -3.22
N ASP A 57 0.87 -11.17 -4.03
CA ASP A 57 -0.21 -12.12 -4.32
C ASP A 57 -0.05 -12.76 -5.71
N ARG A 58 1.04 -12.50 -6.45
CA ARG A 58 1.29 -13.06 -7.81
C ARG A 58 1.56 -14.56 -7.83
N GLY A 59 2.06 -15.10 -6.72
CA GLY A 59 2.39 -16.53 -6.55
C GLY A 59 1.52 -17.19 -5.49
N ARG A 60 0.25 -16.79 -5.38
CA ARG A 60 -0.73 -17.44 -4.53
C ARG A 60 -1.69 -18.29 -5.35
#